data_AF-A0A7C3VM21-F1
#
_entry.id   AF-A0A7C3VM21-F1
#
_cell.length_a   1.000
_cell.length_b   1.000
_cell.length_c   1.000
_cell.angle_alpha   90.00
_cell.angle_beta   90.00
_cell.angle_gamma   90.00
#
_symmetry.space_group_name_H-M   'P 1'
#
loop_
_entity.id
_entity.type
_entity.pdbx_description
1 polymer ?
#
loop_
_entity_poly.entity_id
_entity_poly.type
_entity_poly.pdbx_seq_one_letter_code
_entity_poly.pdbx_strand_id
1 'polypeptide(L)'
;MEKSFRKSRRSQNKSEAAEREWFARALWRAFPEAASENELAELAAEVLSRDGRVVHPRTVRNWLRTENAPAFRYVLPVLVLAGAETLFQIIDMEAAA
;
A
#
# COMPACT_ATOMS: atom_id res chain seq x y z
N MET A 1 -17.65 29.05 10.44
CA MET A 1 -17.55 27.56 10.41
C MET A 1 -16.77 27.01 9.20
N GLU A 2 -16.53 27.75 8.12
CA GLU A 2 -15.80 27.24 6.92
C GLU A 2 -14.30 26.92 7.10
N LYS A 3 -13.61 27.57 8.04
CA LYS A 3 -12.16 27.38 8.25
C LYS A 3 -11.82 25.99 8.82
N SER A 4 -12.72 25.38 9.58
CA SER A 4 -12.52 24.07 10.22
C SER A 4 -12.60 22.91 9.22
N PHE A 5 -13.52 22.98 8.24
CA PHE A 5 -13.66 21.94 7.21
C PHE A 5 -12.48 21.86 6.24
N ARG A 6 -11.87 22.99 5.90
CA ARG A 6 -10.67 23.02 5.02
C ARG A 6 -9.43 22.47 5.71
N LYS A 7 -9.27 22.73 7.02
CA LYS A 7 -8.14 22.23 7.81
C LYS A 7 -8.21 20.71 7.98
N SER A 8 -9.41 20.19 8.28
CA SER A 8 -9.66 18.75 8.39
C SER A 8 -9.35 18.01 7.08
N ARG A 9 -9.90 18.46 5.93
CA ARG A 9 -9.62 17.86 4.61
C ARG A 9 -8.14 17.87 4.21
N ARG A 10 -7.41 18.95 4.49
CA ARG A 10 -5.96 19.01 4.22
C ARG A 10 -5.16 18.04 5.08
N SER A 11 -5.57 17.85 6.33
CA SER A 11 -4.95 16.88 7.23
C SER A 11 -5.18 15.46 6.73
N GLN A 12 -6.42 15.14 6.36
CA GLN A 12 -6.81 13.83 5.83
C GLN A 12 -6.05 13.47 4.54
N ASN A 13 -5.95 14.40 3.58
CA ASN A 13 -5.19 14.15 2.35
C ASN A 13 -3.69 13.87 2.59
N LYS A 14 -3.10 14.44 3.65
CA LYS A 14 -1.71 14.15 4.02
C LYS A 14 -1.57 12.75 4.61
N SER A 15 -2.51 12.33 5.45
CA SER A 15 -2.54 10.96 6.00
C SER A 15 -2.71 9.93 4.89
N GLU A 16 -3.66 10.14 3.97
CA GLU A 16 -3.89 9.23 2.84
C GLU A 16 -2.67 9.13 1.91
N ALA A 17 -1.93 10.21 1.70
CA ALA A 17 -0.68 10.18 0.93
C ALA A 17 0.41 9.37 1.67
N ALA A 18 0.57 9.59 2.97
CA ALA A 18 1.53 8.86 3.79
C ALA A 18 1.22 7.35 3.83
N GLU A 19 -0.05 6.96 3.92
CA GLU A 19 -0.49 5.57 3.87
C GLU A 19 -0.14 4.91 2.53
N ARG A 20 -0.32 5.61 1.41
CA ARG A 20 0.04 5.10 0.08
C ARG A 20 1.54 4.94 -0.09
N GLU A 21 2.33 5.92 0.37
CA GLU A 21 3.79 5.82 0.35
C GLU A 21 4.28 4.66 1.22
N TRP A 22 3.71 4.48 2.40
CA TRP A 22 4.02 3.36 3.27
C TRP A 22 3.69 2.02 2.60
N PHE A 23 2.54 1.92 1.93
CA PHE A 23 2.16 0.70 1.21
C PHE A 23 3.11 0.40 0.04
N ALA A 24 3.51 1.42 -0.72
CA ALA A 24 4.52 1.26 -1.77
C ALA A 24 5.85 0.70 -1.22
N ARG A 25 6.28 1.17 -0.04
CA ARG A 25 7.47 0.61 0.65
C ARG A 25 7.24 -0.81 1.15
N ALA A 26 6.03 -1.15 1.59
CA ALA A 26 5.69 -2.51 1.99
C ALA A 26 5.77 -3.48 0.79
N LEU A 27 5.33 -3.06 -0.40
CA LEU A 27 5.50 -3.84 -1.64
C LEU A 27 6.97 -4.13 -1.93
N TRP A 28 7.85 -3.13 -1.86
CA TRP A 28 9.31 -3.36 -2.05
C TRP A 28 9.91 -4.32 -1.01
N ARG A 29 9.42 -4.29 0.23
CA ARG A 29 9.85 -5.24 1.26
C ARG A 29 9.32 -6.65 1.06
N ALA A 30 8.11 -6.78 0.50
CA ALA A 30 7.48 -8.07 0.21
C ALA A 30 8.14 -8.82 -0.96
N PHE A 31 8.78 -8.11 -1.89
CA PHE A 31 9.40 -8.66 -3.09
C PHE A 31 10.85 -8.19 -3.22
N PRO A 32 11.75 -8.61 -2.30
CA PRO A 32 13.15 -8.16 -2.29
C PRO A 32 13.95 -8.59 -3.51
N GLU A 33 13.49 -9.58 -4.26
CA GLU A 33 14.11 -10.06 -5.49
C GLU A 33 13.89 -9.13 -6.69
N ALA A 34 12.90 -8.23 -6.63
CA ALA A 34 12.61 -7.32 -7.74
C ALA A 34 13.71 -6.25 -7.86
N ALA A 35 14.30 -6.12 -9.05
CA ALA A 35 15.32 -5.12 -9.34
C ALA A 35 14.76 -3.84 -9.98
N SER A 36 13.47 -3.81 -10.34
CA SER A 36 12.82 -2.66 -10.98
C SER A 36 11.33 -2.55 -10.65
N GLU A 37 10.75 -1.35 -10.82
CA GLU A 37 9.30 -1.12 -10.64
C GLU A 37 8.47 -2.06 -11.53
N ASN A 38 8.92 -2.34 -12.74
CA ASN A 38 8.19 -3.19 -13.67
C ASN A 38 8.22 -4.66 -13.22
N GLU A 39 9.39 -5.15 -12.83
CA GLU A 39 9.55 -6.51 -12.31
C GLU A 39 8.74 -6.73 -11.03
N LEU A 40 8.81 -5.78 -10.10
CA LEU A 40 8.00 -5.83 -8.87
C LEU A 40 6.50 -5.90 -9.22
N ALA A 41 6.06 -5.11 -10.19
CA ALA A 41 4.67 -5.08 -10.59
C ALA A 41 4.18 -6.40 -11.20
N GLU A 42 5.02 -7.08 -11.98
CA GLU A 42 4.72 -8.40 -12.52
C GLU A 42 4.64 -9.45 -11.40
N LEU A 43 5.66 -9.54 -10.54
CA LEU A 43 5.72 -10.50 -9.42
C LEU A 43 4.55 -10.34 -8.45
N ALA A 44 4.28 -9.10 -8.02
CA ALA A 44 3.19 -8.82 -7.11
C ALA A 44 1.82 -9.08 -7.75
N ALA A 45 1.64 -8.76 -9.03
CA ALA A 45 0.40 -9.04 -9.74
C ALA A 45 0.13 -10.55 -9.80
N GLU A 46 1.16 -11.35 -10.07
CA GLU A 46 1.06 -12.81 -10.06
C GLU A 46 0.66 -13.34 -8.68
N VAL A 47 1.38 -12.96 -7.62
CA VAL A 47 1.14 -13.46 -6.25
C VAL A 47 -0.20 -13.03 -5.67
N LEU A 48 -0.64 -11.80 -5.98
CA LEU A 48 -1.89 -11.21 -5.48
C LEU A 48 -3.12 -11.61 -6.31
N SER A 49 -2.93 -12.18 -7.50
CA SER A 49 -4.02 -12.75 -8.30
C SER A 49 -4.45 -14.08 -7.70
N ARG A 50 -5.58 -14.11 -7.00
CA ARG A 50 -6.12 -15.29 -6.29
C ARG A 50 -7.64 -15.36 -6.38
N ASP A 51 -8.20 -16.56 -6.21
CA ASP A 51 -9.64 -16.80 -6.09
C ASP A 51 -10.49 -16.17 -7.22
N GLY A 52 -10.04 -16.35 -8.46
CA GLY A 52 -10.73 -15.83 -9.66
C GLY A 52 -10.62 -14.32 -9.85
N ARG A 53 -9.79 -13.63 -9.05
CA ARG A 53 -9.52 -12.20 -9.18
C ARG A 53 -8.14 -11.98 -9.76
N VAL A 54 -8.10 -11.28 -10.89
CA VAL A 54 -6.85 -10.90 -11.55
C VAL A 54 -6.45 -9.51 -11.08
N VAL A 55 -5.23 -9.38 -10.58
CA VAL A 55 -4.56 -8.10 -10.36
C VAL A 55 -3.65 -7.88 -11.56
N HIS A 56 -3.81 -6.75 -12.24
CA HIS A 56 -2.93 -6.41 -13.36
C HIS A 56 -1.66 -5.70 -12.87
N PRO A 57 -0.50 -5.93 -13.51
CA PRO A 57 0.75 -5.22 -13.19
C PRO A 57 0.60 -3.69 -13.24
N ARG A 58 -0.26 -3.18 -14.12
CA ARG A 58 -0.59 -1.75 -14.16
C ARG A 58 -1.20 -1.26 -12.84
N THR A 59 -2.08 -2.03 -12.23
CA THR A 59 -2.70 -1.68 -10.94
C THR A 59 -1.64 -1.60 -9.85
N VAL A 60 -0.68 -2.53 -9.84
CA VAL A 60 0.45 -2.49 -8.90
C VAL A 60 1.33 -1.27 -9.12
N ARG A 61 1.66 -0.92 -10.37
CA ARG A 61 2.40 0.31 -10.70
C ARG A 61 1.68 1.56 -10.19
N ASN A 62 0.36 1.61 -10.32
CA ASN A 62 -0.42 2.73 -9.78
C ASN A 62 -0.32 2.81 -8.26
N TRP A 63 -0.22 1.69 -7.54
CA TRP A 63 0.01 1.68 -6.09
C TRP A 63 1.43 2.17 -5.76
N LEU A 64 2.44 1.69 -6.48
CA LEU A 64 3.85 2.12 -6.28
C LEU A 64 4.05 3.61 -6.52
N ARG A 65 3.34 4.15 -7.52
CA ARG A 65 3.34 5.59 -7.85
C ARG A 65 2.39 6.40 -6.99
N THR A 66 1.74 5.79 -6.00
CA THR A 66 0.78 6.42 -5.07
C THR A 66 -0.47 7.02 -5.74
N GLU A 67 -0.74 6.67 -7.00
CA GLU A 67 -1.86 7.18 -7.78
C GLU A 67 -3.20 6.73 -7.21
N ASN A 68 -3.26 5.47 -6.73
CA ASN A 68 -4.47 4.89 -6.13
C ASN A 68 -4.12 4.11 -4.86
N ALA A 69 -5.08 4.07 -3.93
CA ALA A 69 -4.97 3.22 -2.75
C ALA A 69 -5.34 1.76 -3.09
N PRO A 70 -4.64 0.76 -2.51
CA PRO A 70 -5.07 -0.63 -2.60
C PRO A 70 -6.35 -0.85 -1.79
N ALA A 71 -7.20 -1.77 -2.24
CA ALA A 71 -8.24 -2.29 -1.36
C ALA A 71 -7.60 -3.11 -0.22
N PHE A 72 -8.17 -3.04 0.99
CA PHE A 72 -7.64 -3.71 2.20
C PHE A 72 -7.30 -5.20 2.00
N ARG A 73 -8.07 -5.90 1.16
CA ARG A 73 -7.82 -7.32 0.80
C ARG A 73 -6.45 -7.58 0.18
N TYR A 74 -5.82 -6.58 -0.44
CA TYR A 74 -4.47 -6.67 -1.01
C TYR A 74 -3.41 -6.17 -0.03
N VAL A 75 -3.82 -5.38 0.97
CA VAL A 75 -2.93 -4.90 2.04
C VAL A 75 -2.45 -6.06 2.90
N LEU A 76 -3.38 -6.88 3.43
CA LEU A 76 -3.03 -8.00 4.31
C LEU A 76 -2.02 -8.99 3.69
N PRO A 77 -2.18 -9.49 2.46
CA PRO A 77 -1.20 -10.39 1.84
C PRO A 77 0.18 -9.75 1.70
N VAL A 78 0.27 -8.48 1.29
CA VAL A 78 1.55 -7.77 1.15
C VAL A 78 2.27 -7.66 2.50
N LEU A 79 1.53 -7.47 3.59
CA LEU A 79 2.12 -7.40 4.93
C LEU A 79 2.65 -8.74 5.42
N VAL A 80 1.92 -9.81 5.15
CA VAL A 80 2.38 -11.17 5.46
C VAL A 80 3.67 -11.47 4.68
N LEU A 81 3.74 -11.07 3.40
CA LEU A 81 4.94 -11.24 2.57
C LEU A 81 6.10 -10.35 3.01
N ALA A 82 5.83 -9.11 3.42
CA ALA A 82 6.83 -8.16 3.92
C ALA A 82 7.35 -8.50 5.33
N GLY A 83 6.84 -9.56 5.96
CA GLY A 83 7.31 -10.06 7.25
C GLY A 83 6.74 -9.34 8.47
N ALA A 84 7.01 -9.93 9.64
CA ALA A 84 6.42 -9.52 10.93
C ALA A 84 6.72 -8.06 11.30
N GLU A 85 7.88 -7.52 10.93
CA GLU A 85 8.24 -6.11 11.18
C GLU A 85 7.22 -5.14 10.55
N THR A 86 6.69 -5.47 9.38
CA THR A 86 5.70 -4.63 8.69
C THR A 86 4.31 -4.74 9.34
N LEU A 87 3.97 -5.90 9.91
CA LEU A 87 2.74 -6.08 10.68
C LEU A 87 2.77 -5.28 11.99
N PHE A 88 3.89 -5.27 12.71
CA PHE A 88 4.04 -4.49 13.95
C PHE A 88 3.90 -2.98 13.74
N GLN A 89 4.35 -2.44 12.59
CA GLN A 89 4.17 -1.02 12.24
C GLN A 89 2.70 -0.59 12.18
N ILE A 90 1.79 -1.49 11.82
CA ILE A 90 0.35 -1.18 11.74
C ILE A 90 -0.27 -1.17 13.13
N ILE A 91 0.08 -2.15 13.96
CA ILE A 91 -0.41 -2.25 15.33
C ILE A 91 0.02 -1.00 16.12
N ASP A 92 1.26 -0.54 15.91
CA ASP A 92 1.77 0.69 16.52
C ASP A 92 1.03 1.94 16.00
N MET A 93 0.73 2.00 14.69
CA MET A 93 -0.03 3.10 14.10
C MET A 93 -1.48 3.16 14.61
N GLU A 94 -2.11 2.03 14.93
CA GLU A 94 -3.44 1.99 15.57
C GLU A 94 -3.37 2.42 17.04
N ALA A 95 -2.29 2.09 17.75
CA ALA A 95 -2.09 2.49 19.15
C ALA A 95 -1.75 4.00 19.31
N ALA A 96 -1.28 4.66 18.25
CA ALA A 96 -0.92 6.07 18.24
C ALA A 96 -2.01 7.01 17.69
N ALA A 97 -3.15 6.47 17.23
CA ALA A 97 -4.31 7.21 16.70
C ALA A 97 -5.36 7.51 17.78
#